data_AF-W7SW16-F1
#
_entry.id   AF-W7SW16-F1
#
_cell.length_a   1.000
_cell.length_b   1.000
_cell.length_c   1.000
_cell.angle_alpha   90.00
_cell.angle_beta   90.00
_cell.angle_gamma   90.00
#
_symmetry.space_group_name_H-M   'P 1'
#
loop_
_entity.id
_entity.type
_entity.pdbx_description
1 polymer ?
#
loop_
_entity_poly.entity_id
_entity_poly.type
_entity_poly.pdbx_seq_one_letter_code
_entity_poly.pdbx_strand_id
1 'polypeptide(L)'
;MFAGIVLLVLWPTVRSGPRLLRNWGVAEPTSQQGRIARLYLLYRRVLYVVLIIVTSLIGGLQEQEQMFPRPFFPYLGWFLAALLLGELIAMLRPVNGKVRVATLQRRTIRDVLPAWMIVAHVVTVVAAVVGILLVNVDVPGLMPVWAQVVVVVVSAVAVYALAWLTVARPAIGDAVVDRALRLRSVRVTIGLGTMFAATMLTDELYLVTGPDQVTAASIGVIVLVFGLVMWGVMTSAFAFWSGFRGQVPARNG
;
A
#
# COMPACT_ATOMS: atom_id res chain seq x y z
N MET A 1 14.41 12.84 -5.67
CA MET A 1 14.16 12.99 -7.13
C MET A 1 13.49 11.77 -7.77
N PHE A 2 13.93 10.54 -7.46
CA PHE A 2 13.40 9.30 -8.08
C PHE A 2 11.88 9.06 -7.87
N ALA A 3 11.36 9.33 -6.66
CA ALA A 3 9.94 9.14 -6.34
C ALA A 3 8.99 9.99 -7.22
N GLY A 4 9.39 11.21 -7.57
CA GLY A 4 8.64 12.10 -8.44
C GLY A 4 8.55 11.57 -9.87
N ILE A 5 9.66 11.01 -10.40
CA ILE A 5 9.72 10.42 -11.74
C ILE A 5 8.81 9.19 -11.82
N VAL A 6 8.86 8.30 -10.82
CA VAL A 6 7.99 7.11 -10.78
C VAL A 6 6.50 7.49 -10.79
N LEU A 7 6.11 8.53 -10.06
CA LEU A 7 4.73 9.01 -10.05
C LEU A 7 4.30 9.62 -11.39
N LEU A 8 5.21 10.31 -12.06
CA LEU A 8 4.99 10.95 -13.35
C LEU A 8 4.88 9.90 -14.47
N VAL A 9 5.73 8.87 -14.46
CA VAL A 9 5.65 7.72 -15.39
C VAL A 9 4.33 6.96 -15.23
N LEU A 10 3.85 6.84 -13.99
CA LEU A 10 2.61 6.11 -13.71
C LEU A 10 1.33 6.95 -13.98
N TRP A 11 1.43 8.19 -14.49
CA TRP A 11 0.28 9.10 -14.62
C TRP A 11 -0.86 8.57 -15.52
N PRO A 12 -2.14 8.69 -15.12
CA PRO A 12 -3.25 8.05 -15.82
C PRO A 12 -3.66 8.83 -17.08
N THR A 13 -3.49 8.20 -18.25
CA THR A 13 -3.89 8.75 -19.55
C THR A 13 -5.38 8.48 -19.86
N VAL A 14 -5.96 9.19 -20.83
CA VAL A 14 -7.38 9.02 -21.22
C VAL A 14 -7.69 7.59 -21.68
N ARG A 15 -6.75 6.95 -22.40
CA ARG A 15 -6.89 5.57 -22.88
C ARG A 15 -6.67 4.52 -21.79
N SER A 16 -6.10 4.90 -20.64
CA SER A 16 -5.79 3.97 -19.56
C SER A 16 -7.04 3.53 -18.78
N GLY A 17 -8.07 4.38 -18.65
CA GLY A 17 -9.25 4.10 -17.82
C GLY A 17 -9.97 2.79 -18.18
N PRO A 18 -10.48 2.64 -19.41
CA PRO A 18 -11.14 1.41 -19.85
C PRO A 18 -10.21 0.18 -19.82
N ARG A 19 -8.93 0.34 -20.23
CA ARG A 19 -7.95 -0.76 -20.18
C ARG A 19 -7.69 -1.23 -18.75
N LEU A 20 -7.55 -0.31 -17.81
CA LEU A 20 -7.37 -0.62 -16.39
C LEU A 20 -8.58 -1.35 -15.81
N LEU A 21 -9.79 -0.89 -16.14
CA LEU A 21 -11.01 -1.57 -15.70
C LEU A 21 -11.11 -3.00 -16.26
N ARG A 22 -10.75 -3.22 -17.53
CA ARG A 22 -10.65 -4.58 -18.10
C ARG A 22 -9.64 -5.44 -17.35
N ASN A 23 -8.46 -4.90 -17.08
CA ASN A 23 -7.43 -5.60 -16.31
C ASN A 23 -7.84 -5.89 -14.86
N TRP A 24 -8.87 -5.21 -14.34
CA TRP A 24 -9.45 -5.45 -13.02
C TRP A 24 -10.74 -6.28 -13.07
N GLY A 25 -11.07 -6.87 -14.22
CA GLY A 25 -12.19 -7.80 -14.38
C GLY A 25 -13.52 -7.17 -14.81
N VAL A 26 -13.54 -5.90 -15.21
CA VAL A 26 -14.72 -5.28 -15.84
C VAL A 26 -14.71 -5.62 -17.33
N ALA A 27 -15.56 -6.55 -17.77
CA ALA A 27 -15.53 -7.09 -19.14
C ALA A 27 -15.67 -5.99 -20.21
N GLU A 28 -16.70 -5.16 -20.10
CA GLU A 28 -17.03 -4.12 -21.09
C GLU A 28 -17.21 -2.75 -20.43
N PRO A 29 -16.10 -2.08 -20.06
CA PRO A 29 -16.19 -0.82 -19.36
C PRO A 29 -16.71 0.29 -20.29
N THR A 30 -17.76 0.97 -19.86
CA THR A 30 -18.31 2.12 -20.59
C THR A 30 -17.36 3.31 -20.54
N SER A 31 -17.51 4.25 -21.47
CA SER A 31 -16.73 5.50 -21.49
C SER A 31 -16.87 6.30 -20.18
N GLN A 32 -18.08 6.32 -19.61
CA GLN A 32 -18.37 6.97 -18.33
C GLN A 32 -17.65 6.29 -17.16
N GLN A 33 -17.68 4.96 -17.09
CA GLN A 33 -16.95 4.19 -16.07
C GLN A 33 -15.44 4.41 -16.19
N GLY A 34 -14.90 4.43 -17.42
CA GLY A 34 -13.49 4.74 -17.68
C GLY A 34 -13.09 6.14 -17.20
N ARG A 35 -13.96 7.15 -17.37
CA ARG A 35 -13.75 8.50 -16.85
C ARG A 35 -13.74 8.53 -15.31
N ILE A 36 -14.67 7.83 -14.67
CA ILE A 36 -14.74 7.72 -13.19
C ILE A 36 -13.47 7.07 -12.65
N ALA A 37 -13.04 5.94 -13.24
CA ALA A 37 -11.83 5.24 -12.83
C ALA A 37 -10.58 6.11 -13.00
N ARG A 38 -10.48 6.86 -14.09
CA ARG A 38 -9.38 7.81 -14.31
C ARG A 38 -9.36 8.91 -13.26
N LEU A 39 -10.50 9.56 -12.98
CA LEU A 39 -10.58 10.62 -11.98
C LEU A 39 -10.21 10.09 -10.60
N TYR A 40 -10.71 8.91 -10.24
CA TYR A 40 -10.33 8.21 -9.00
C TYR A 40 -8.81 8.04 -8.87
N LEU A 41 -8.14 7.60 -9.94
CA LEU A 41 -6.68 7.45 -9.96
C LEU A 41 -5.94 8.77 -9.86
N LEU A 42 -6.42 9.79 -10.56
CA LEU A 42 -5.79 11.10 -10.61
C LEU A 42 -5.84 11.75 -9.22
N TYR A 43 -6.99 11.71 -8.53
CA TYR A 43 -7.11 12.24 -7.17
C TYR A 43 -6.11 11.59 -6.20
N ARG A 44 -5.97 10.26 -6.25
CA ARG A 44 -5.01 9.55 -5.39
C ARG A 44 -3.56 9.90 -5.71
N ARG A 45 -3.23 10.02 -6.99
CA ARG A 45 -1.85 10.35 -7.40
C ARG A 45 -1.46 11.76 -7.04
N VAL A 46 -2.36 12.73 -7.21
CA VAL A 46 -2.13 14.10 -6.75
C VAL A 46 -1.89 14.11 -5.24
N LEU A 47 -2.71 13.38 -4.49
CA LEU A 47 -2.54 13.27 -3.04
C LEU A 47 -1.20 12.64 -2.64
N TYR A 48 -0.76 11.58 -3.32
CA TYR A 48 0.56 11.01 -3.10
C TYR A 48 1.68 12.00 -3.40
N VAL A 49 1.63 12.68 -4.55
CA VAL A 49 2.64 13.69 -4.93
C VAL A 49 2.73 14.78 -3.86
N VAL A 50 1.58 15.32 -3.42
CA VAL A 50 1.54 16.34 -2.37
C VAL A 50 2.14 15.81 -1.08
N LEU A 51 1.74 14.61 -0.62
CA LEU A 51 2.23 14.05 0.64
C LEU A 51 3.72 13.73 0.58
N ILE A 52 4.25 13.35 -0.57
CA ILE A 52 5.69 13.13 -0.78
C ILE A 52 6.45 14.44 -0.71
N ILE A 53 5.94 15.50 -1.34
CA ILE A 53 6.57 16.82 -1.25
C ILE A 53 6.58 17.29 0.22
N VAL A 54 5.44 17.19 0.91
CA VAL A 54 5.32 17.60 2.32
C VAL A 54 6.25 16.78 3.21
N THR A 55 6.26 15.45 3.09
CA THR A 55 7.15 14.60 3.90
C THR A 55 8.62 14.80 3.56
N SER A 56 8.98 15.05 2.29
CA SER A 56 10.36 15.38 1.91
C SER A 56 10.80 16.72 2.49
N LEU A 57 9.91 17.71 2.54
CA LEU A 57 10.20 19.00 3.16
C LEU A 57 10.40 18.86 4.67
N ILE A 58 9.54 18.08 5.34
CA ILE A 58 9.68 17.79 6.78
C ILE A 58 10.99 17.05 7.06
N GLY A 59 11.31 16.02 6.27
CA GLY A 59 12.55 15.25 6.40
C GLY A 59 13.80 16.11 6.15
N GLY A 60 13.79 16.97 5.13
CA GLY A 60 14.90 17.88 4.82
C GLY A 60 15.15 18.94 5.90
N LEU A 61 14.13 19.30 6.69
CA LEU A 61 14.30 20.17 7.85
C LEU A 61 14.93 19.44 9.05
N GLN A 62 14.86 18.10 9.10
CA GLN A 62 15.48 17.27 10.14
C GLN A 62 16.91 16.82 9.78
N GLU A 63 17.29 16.85 8.51
CA GLU A 63 18.60 16.40 8.01
C GLU A 63 19.80 17.23 8.50
N GLN A 64 19.58 18.38 9.14
CA GLN A 64 20.68 19.23 9.59
C GLN A 64 21.39 18.70 10.86
N GLU A 65 20.87 17.67 11.53
CA GLU A 65 21.42 17.20 12.82
C GLU A 65 22.02 15.78 12.88
N GLN A 66 21.92 14.93 11.85
CA GLN A 66 22.33 13.51 12.01
C GLN A 66 23.27 12.97 10.93
N MET A 67 24.55 12.94 11.30
CA MET A 67 25.63 12.19 10.66
C MET A 67 25.60 10.76 11.27
N PHE A 68 25.16 9.74 10.49
CA PHE A 68 25.05 8.26 10.75
C PHE A 68 23.67 7.68 11.19
N PRO A 69 23.34 6.38 10.96
CA PRO A 69 23.75 5.39 9.95
C PRO A 69 22.57 4.50 9.44
N ARG A 70 21.31 4.98 9.37
CA ARG A 70 20.18 4.19 8.81
C ARG A 70 19.92 4.60 7.36
N PRO A 71 20.50 3.93 6.35
CA PRO A 71 20.51 4.43 4.96
C PRO A 71 19.13 4.50 4.29
N PHE A 72 18.13 3.77 4.78
CA PHE A 72 16.85 3.59 4.06
C PHE A 72 15.62 4.15 4.77
N PHE A 73 15.58 4.12 6.11
CA PHE A 73 14.43 4.56 6.90
C PHE A 73 13.91 5.97 6.58
N PRO A 74 14.73 7.04 6.57
CA PRO A 74 14.18 8.39 6.53
C PRO A 74 13.43 8.64 5.23
N TYR A 75 13.90 8.17 4.08
CA TYR A 75 13.22 8.45 2.82
C TYR A 75 12.06 7.49 2.53
N LEU A 76 12.27 6.19 2.70
CA LEU A 76 11.29 5.19 2.32
C LEU A 76 10.17 5.05 3.36
N GLY A 77 10.49 5.12 4.65
CA GLY A 77 9.52 5.06 5.75
C GLY A 77 8.53 6.23 5.69
N TRP A 78 9.04 7.47 5.59
CA TRP A 78 8.19 8.67 5.44
C TRP A 78 7.36 8.64 4.16
N PHE A 79 7.95 8.18 3.04
CA PHE A 79 7.23 8.00 1.78
C PHE A 79 6.06 7.01 1.92
N LEU A 80 6.29 5.84 2.52
CA LEU A 80 5.25 4.83 2.71
C LEU A 80 4.16 5.31 3.69
N ALA A 81 4.54 6.02 4.76
CA ALA A 81 3.62 6.67 5.68
C ALA A 81 2.75 7.72 4.97
N ALA A 82 3.36 8.55 4.11
CA ALA A 82 2.65 9.49 3.24
C ALA A 82 1.64 8.78 2.34
N LEU A 83 2.01 7.66 1.71
CA LEU A 83 1.09 6.92 0.86
C LEU A 83 -0.09 6.33 1.66
N LEU A 84 0.15 5.79 2.86
CA LEU A 84 -0.90 5.30 3.75
C LEU A 84 -1.83 6.43 4.23
N LEU A 85 -1.27 7.60 4.56
CA LEU A 85 -2.05 8.78 4.92
C LEU A 85 -2.88 9.28 3.74
N GLY A 86 -2.34 9.20 2.52
CA GLY A 86 -3.08 9.51 1.29
C GLY A 86 -4.26 8.56 1.08
N GLU A 87 -4.08 7.27 1.35
CA GLU A 87 -5.19 6.31 1.36
C GLU A 87 -6.26 6.67 2.39
N LEU A 88 -5.86 7.03 3.61
CA LEU A 88 -6.76 7.45 4.67
C LEU A 88 -7.59 8.67 4.28
N ILE A 89 -6.95 9.74 3.83
CA ILE A 89 -7.62 10.97 3.39
C ILE A 89 -8.57 10.68 2.22
N ALA A 90 -8.15 9.86 1.26
CA ALA A 90 -8.99 9.47 0.13
C ALA A 90 -10.22 8.65 0.56
N MET A 91 -10.14 7.90 1.66
CA MET A 91 -11.26 7.12 2.21
C MET A 91 -12.21 7.97 3.07
N LEU A 92 -11.69 8.95 3.80
CA LEU A 92 -12.50 9.82 4.66
C LEU A 92 -13.28 10.89 3.88
N ARG A 93 -12.94 11.11 2.60
CA ARG A 93 -13.60 12.12 1.78
C ARG A 93 -15.10 11.82 1.62
N PRO A 94 -16.01 12.73 2.04
CA PRO A 94 -17.44 12.51 1.93
C PRO A 94 -17.86 12.39 0.47
N VAL A 95 -18.70 11.40 0.18
CA VAL A 95 -19.22 11.16 -1.17
C VAL A 95 -20.60 11.78 -1.26
N ASN A 96 -20.63 13.01 -1.75
CA ASN A 96 -21.86 13.77 -1.91
C ASN A 96 -22.62 13.28 -3.17
N GLY A 97 -23.87 12.87 -2.99
CA GLY A 97 -24.87 12.92 -4.07
C GLY A 97 -25.30 11.62 -4.79
N LYS A 98 -25.36 10.45 -4.13
CA LYS A 98 -26.04 9.28 -4.75
C LYS A 98 -26.92 8.49 -3.78
N VAL A 99 -28.10 8.14 -4.27
CA VAL A 99 -29.14 7.33 -3.61
C VAL A 99 -28.51 6.04 -3.09
N ARG A 100 -28.64 5.83 -1.78
CA ARG A 100 -28.07 4.71 -1.05
C ARG A 100 -28.88 3.45 -1.38
N VAL A 101 -28.46 2.68 -2.38
CA VAL A 101 -29.07 1.37 -2.64
C VAL A 101 -28.55 0.39 -1.59
N ALA A 102 -29.39 0.06 -0.62
CA ALA A 102 -29.06 -0.91 0.42
C ALA A 102 -28.94 -2.31 -0.20
N THR A 103 -27.70 -2.79 -0.38
CA THR A 103 -27.45 -4.20 -0.67
C THR A 103 -27.10 -4.89 0.65
N LEU A 104 -27.93 -5.83 1.09
CA LEU A 104 -27.83 -6.51 2.40
C LEU A 104 -26.72 -7.57 2.48
N GLN A 105 -25.84 -7.69 1.48
CA GLN A 105 -24.77 -8.68 1.54
C GLN A 105 -23.70 -8.27 2.54
N ARG A 106 -23.54 -9.05 3.60
CA ARG A 106 -22.42 -8.95 4.53
C ARG A 106 -21.13 -9.23 3.78
N ARG A 107 -20.23 -8.24 3.74
CA ARG A 107 -18.91 -8.36 3.11
C ARG A 107 -17.84 -8.44 4.19
N THR A 108 -16.95 -9.41 4.06
CA THR A 108 -15.81 -9.59 4.95
C THR A 108 -14.51 -9.21 4.24
N ILE A 109 -13.47 -8.90 4.99
CA ILE A 109 -12.15 -8.57 4.44
C ILE A 109 -11.59 -9.75 3.61
N ARG A 110 -11.89 -10.99 4.02
CA ARG A 110 -11.48 -12.22 3.33
C ARG A 110 -12.13 -12.39 1.95
N ASP A 111 -13.24 -11.70 1.69
CA ASP A 111 -13.88 -11.69 0.35
C ASP A 111 -13.14 -10.79 -0.65
N VAL A 112 -12.26 -9.91 -0.13
CA VAL A 112 -11.53 -8.91 -0.93
C VAL A 112 -10.03 -9.25 -0.99
N LEU A 113 -9.49 -9.76 0.12
CA LEU A 113 -8.09 -10.11 0.27
C LEU A 113 -7.91 -11.62 0.35
N PRO A 114 -7.06 -12.21 -0.49
CA PRO A 114 -6.71 -13.61 -0.35
C PRO A 114 -5.96 -13.83 0.97
N ALA A 115 -6.21 -14.97 1.62
CA ALA A 115 -5.65 -15.28 2.93
C ALA A 115 -4.11 -15.19 2.97
N TRP A 116 -3.44 -15.58 1.89
CA TRP A 116 -1.97 -15.52 1.82
C TRP A 116 -1.42 -14.08 1.92
N MET A 117 -2.13 -13.06 1.42
CA MET A 117 -1.70 -11.65 1.56
C MET A 117 -1.76 -11.20 3.01
N ILE A 118 -2.80 -11.62 3.73
CA ILE A 118 -2.97 -11.33 5.16
C ILE A 118 -1.84 -12.03 5.94
N VAL A 119 -1.61 -13.32 5.67
CA VAL A 119 -0.53 -14.09 6.31
C VAL A 119 0.84 -13.45 6.05
N ALA A 120 1.15 -13.11 4.79
CA ALA A 120 2.42 -12.48 4.45
C ALA A 120 2.61 -11.16 5.20
N HIS A 121 1.61 -10.28 5.21
CA HIS A 121 1.70 -9.01 5.94
C HIS A 121 1.89 -9.23 7.45
N VAL A 122 1.11 -10.12 8.08
CA VAL A 122 1.24 -10.44 9.50
C VAL A 122 2.62 -11.00 9.82
N VAL A 123 3.13 -11.94 9.02
CA VAL A 123 4.47 -12.52 9.21
C VAL A 123 5.54 -11.44 9.13
N THR A 124 5.47 -10.52 8.17
CA THR A 124 6.42 -9.41 8.06
C THR A 124 6.34 -8.45 9.26
N VAL A 125 5.13 -8.12 9.72
CA VAL A 125 4.92 -7.27 10.90
C VAL A 125 5.50 -7.93 12.17
N VAL A 126 5.22 -9.22 12.38
CA VAL A 126 5.74 -9.99 13.52
C VAL A 126 7.26 -10.07 13.45
N ALA A 127 7.82 -10.36 12.28
CA ALA A 127 9.27 -10.41 12.09
C ALA A 127 9.92 -9.06 12.39
N ALA A 128 9.34 -7.95 11.94
CA ALA A 128 9.82 -6.60 12.25
C ALA A 128 9.81 -6.31 13.76
N VAL A 129 8.70 -6.60 14.46
CA VAL A 129 8.60 -6.41 15.90
C VAL A 129 9.61 -7.27 16.66
N VAL A 130 9.74 -8.55 16.29
CA VAL A 130 10.72 -9.47 16.90
C VAL A 130 12.14 -8.98 16.65
N GLY A 131 12.45 -8.53 15.42
CA GLY A 131 13.75 -7.95 15.09
C GLY A 131 14.09 -6.76 15.99
N ILE A 132 13.17 -5.78 16.09
CA ILE A 132 13.33 -4.60 16.96
C ILE A 132 13.59 -5.02 18.43
N LEU A 133 12.82 -5.98 18.95
CA LEU A 133 12.94 -6.45 20.33
C LEU A 133 14.19 -7.28 20.60
N LEU A 134 14.69 -8.02 19.61
CA LEU A 134 15.92 -8.81 19.74
C LEU A 134 17.17 -7.95 19.64
N VAL A 135 17.16 -6.94 18.76
CA VAL A 135 18.27 -6.00 18.62
C VAL A 135 18.38 -5.12 19.87
N ASN A 136 17.26 -4.55 20.30
CA ASN A 136 17.14 -3.80 21.56
C ASN A 136 18.28 -2.78 21.80
N VAL A 137 18.71 -2.09 20.74
CA VAL A 137 19.74 -1.06 20.82
C VAL A 137 19.08 0.30 20.86
N ASP A 138 19.15 0.97 21.99
CA ASP A 138 18.81 2.39 22.11
C ASP A 138 19.99 3.23 21.61
N VAL A 139 19.89 3.73 20.38
CA VAL A 139 20.89 4.62 19.79
C VAL A 139 20.50 6.08 20.10
N PRO A 140 21.37 6.90 20.73
CA PRO A 140 21.11 8.32 20.94
C PRO A 140 20.76 9.02 19.62
N GLY A 141 19.65 9.78 19.62
CA GLY A 141 19.14 10.47 18.44
C GLY A 141 18.14 9.67 17.60
N LEU A 142 17.97 8.36 17.85
CA LEU A 142 16.91 7.56 17.23
C LEU A 142 15.69 7.39 18.14
N MET A 143 14.61 6.89 17.56
CA MET A 143 13.42 6.51 18.33
C MET A 143 13.78 5.40 19.32
N PRO A 144 13.37 5.49 20.59
CA PRO A 144 13.58 4.41 21.55
C PRO A 144 12.87 3.14 21.08
N VAL A 145 13.36 1.97 21.47
CA VAL A 145 12.88 0.65 21.00
C VAL A 145 11.35 0.52 21.08
N TRP A 146 10.75 0.93 22.21
CA TRP A 146 9.31 0.87 22.40
C TRP A 146 8.54 1.72 21.37
N ALA A 147 9.07 2.88 20.98
CA ALA A 147 8.42 3.77 20.04
C ALA A 147 8.46 3.19 18.62
N GLN A 148 9.55 2.49 18.25
CA GLN A 148 9.65 1.77 16.98
C GLN A 148 8.61 0.64 16.89
N VAL A 149 8.46 -0.15 17.95
CA VAL A 149 7.40 -1.18 18.05
C VAL A 149 6.02 -0.55 17.90
N VAL A 150 5.75 0.55 18.61
CA VAL A 150 4.47 1.28 18.51
C VAL A 150 4.22 1.74 17.08
N VAL A 151 5.22 2.30 16.38
CA VAL A 151 5.08 2.71 14.98
C VAL A 151 4.70 1.53 14.08
N VAL A 152 5.38 0.40 14.19
CA VAL A 152 5.08 -0.81 13.40
C VAL A 152 3.65 -1.30 13.68
N VAL A 153 3.26 -1.43 14.94
CA VAL A 153 1.93 -1.92 15.34
C VAL A 153 0.83 -0.95 14.88
N VAL A 154 1.00 0.35 15.11
CA VAL A 154 0.03 1.37 14.67
C VAL A 154 -0.10 1.37 13.15
N SER A 155 1.01 1.21 12.41
CA SER A 155 0.96 1.11 10.95
C SER A 155 0.15 -0.10 10.48
N ALA A 156 0.33 -1.27 11.11
CA ALA A 156 -0.41 -2.48 10.79
C ALA A 156 -1.91 -2.32 11.10
N VAL A 157 -2.25 -1.74 12.25
CA VAL A 157 -3.63 -1.40 12.61
C VAL A 157 -4.25 -0.46 11.59
N ALA A 158 -3.53 0.58 11.17
CA ALA A 158 -3.99 1.52 10.15
C ALA A 158 -4.27 0.82 8.81
N VAL A 159 -3.40 -0.09 8.38
CA VAL A 159 -3.58 -0.89 7.14
C VAL A 159 -4.89 -1.69 7.19
N TYR A 160 -5.16 -2.38 8.30
CA TYR A 160 -6.40 -3.16 8.44
C TYR A 160 -7.63 -2.29 8.64
N ALA A 161 -7.52 -1.15 9.34
CA ALA A 161 -8.60 -0.19 9.46
C ALA A 161 -8.99 0.39 8.09
N LEU A 162 -8.01 0.75 7.26
CA LEU A 162 -8.23 1.19 5.88
C LEU A 162 -8.84 0.09 5.00
N ALA A 163 -8.35 -1.15 5.13
CA ALA A 163 -8.94 -2.30 4.45
C ALA A 163 -10.42 -2.48 4.85
N TRP A 164 -10.71 -2.42 6.15
CA TRP A 164 -12.05 -2.53 6.69
C TRP A 164 -12.96 -1.38 6.23
N LEU A 165 -12.51 -0.13 6.29
CA LEU A 165 -13.25 1.04 5.82
C LEU A 165 -13.61 0.91 4.33
N THR A 166 -12.70 0.36 3.54
CA THR A 166 -12.95 0.09 2.11
C THR A 166 -14.06 -0.93 1.88
N VAL A 167 -14.23 -1.89 2.79
CA VAL A 167 -15.31 -2.88 2.75
C VAL A 167 -16.61 -2.29 3.31
N ALA A 168 -16.53 -1.57 4.43
CA ALA A 168 -17.67 -1.03 5.17
C ALA A 168 -18.37 0.13 4.44
N ARG A 169 -17.65 0.90 3.60
CA ARG A 169 -18.24 2.04 2.89
C ARG A 169 -19.39 1.58 1.95
N PRO A 170 -20.50 2.32 1.81
CA PRO A 170 -21.57 2.00 0.85
C PRO A 170 -21.08 2.02 -0.60
N ALA A 171 -21.68 1.19 -1.47
CA ALA A 171 -21.35 1.18 -2.90
C ALA A 171 -21.75 2.49 -3.58
N ILE A 172 -20.88 3.02 -4.45
CA ILE A 172 -21.09 4.31 -5.11
C ILE A 172 -21.07 4.09 -6.62
N GLY A 173 -22.21 4.35 -7.26
CA GLY A 173 -22.37 4.17 -8.70
C GLY A 173 -22.45 2.69 -9.08
N ASP A 174 -21.77 2.31 -10.16
CA ASP A 174 -21.77 0.95 -10.66
C ASP A 174 -21.08 -0.01 -9.67
N ALA A 175 -21.80 -1.05 -9.24
CA ALA A 175 -21.33 -2.01 -8.25
C ALA A 175 -20.08 -2.79 -8.71
N VAL A 176 -19.95 -3.07 -10.01
CA VAL A 176 -18.82 -3.83 -10.57
C VAL A 176 -17.55 -2.96 -10.54
N VAL A 177 -17.67 -1.69 -10.96
CA VAL A 177 -16.56 -0.75 -10.96
C VAL A 177 -16.11 -0.42 -9.54
N ASP A 178 -17.04 -0.14 -8.62
CA ASP A 178 -16.70 0.15 -7.23
C ASP A 178 -16.02 -1.05 -6.56
N ARG A 179 -16.48 -2.29 -6.83
CA ARG A 179 -15.81 -3.50 -6.33
C ARG A 179 -14.36 -3.59 -6.83
N ALA A 180 -14.12 -3.36 -8.12
CA ALA A 180 -12.77 -3.37 -8.69
C ALA A 180 -11.86 -2.31 -8.05
N LEU A 181 -12.36 -1.08 -7.87
CA LEU A 181 -11.60 0.02 -7.26
C LEU A 181 -11.26 -0.25 -5.78
N ARG A 182 -12.20 -0.81 -5.03
CA ARG A 182 -12.00 -1.22 -3.63
C ARG A 182 -10.94 -2.30 -3.50
N LEU A 183 -11.09 -3.37 -4.27
CA LEU A 183 -10.17 -4.49 -4.28
C LEU A 183 -8.74 -4.02 -4.54
N ARG A 184 -8.56 -3.12 -5.52
CA ARG A 184 -7.27 -2.48 -5.75
C ARG A 184 -6.79 -1.67 -4.56
N SER A 185 -7.64 -0.80 -3.99
CA SER A 185 -7.27 0.04 -2.85
C SER A 185 -6.76 -0.80 -1.69
N VAL A 186 -7.52 -1.82 -1.30
CA VAL A 186 -7.17 -2.70 -0.18
C VAL A 186 -5.85 -3.41 -0.42
N ARG A 187 -5.63 -3.92 -1.65
CA ARG A 187 -4.36 -4.58 -2.01
C ARG A 187 -3.18 -3.63 -1.97
N VAL A 188 -3.34 -2.41 -2.46
CA VAL A 188 -2.31 -1.36 -2.40
C VAL A 188 -1.99 -1.04 -0.95
N THR A 189 -3.00 -0.84 -0.09
CA THR A 189 -2.79 -0.55 1.32
C THR A 189 -2.03 -1.67 2.04
N ILE A 190 -2.39 -2.95 1.83
CA ILE A 190 -1.65 -4.08 2.41
C ILE A 190 -0.21 -4.14 1.87
N GLY A 191 -0.02 -3.94 0.56
CA GLY A 191 1.31 -3.93 -0.05
C GLY A 191 2.21 -2.86 0.58
N LEU A 192 1.68 -1.64 0.73
CA LEU A 192 2.38 -0.53 1.39
C LEU A 192 2.72 -0.83 2.85
N GLY A 193 1.77 -1.37 3.60
CA GLY A 193 2.00 -1.79 5.00
C GLY A 193 3.08 -2.86 5.12
N THR A 194 3.09 -3.81 4.18
CA THR A 194 4.09 -4.89 4.14
C THR A 194 5.47 -4.34 3.83
N MET A 195 5.57 -3.44 2.83
CA MET A 195 6.83 -2.77 2.51
C MET A 195 7.33 -1.94 3.70
N PHE A 196 6.44 -1.27 4.43
CA PHE A 196 6.80 -0.48 5.59
C PHE A 196 7.40 -1.37 6.69
N ALA A 197 6.70 -2.44 7.07
CA ALA A 197 7.22 -3.39 8.06
C ALA A 197 8.54 -4.04 7.63
N ALA A 198 8.68 -4.41 6.34
CA ALA A 198 9.93 -4.97 5.82
C ALA A 198 11.09 -3.96 5.88
N THR A 199 10.82 -2.67 5.65
CA THR A 199 11.81 -1.61 5.78
C THR A 199 12.31 -1.50 7.22
N MET A 200 11.38 -1.48 8.19
CA MET A 200 11.71 -1.45 9.63
C MET A 200 12.60 -2.64 10.02
N LEU A 201 12.24 -3.85 9.58
CA LEU A 201 13.04 -5.05 9.82
C LEU A 201 14.45 -4.94 9.23
N THR A 202 14.56 -4.34 8.04
CA THR A 202 15.85 -4.18 7.35
C THR A 202 16.79 -3.25 8.11
N ASP A 203 16.26 -2.14 8.64
CA ASP A 203 17.07 -1.20 9.41
C ASP A 203 17.60 -1.85 10.70
N GLU A 204 16.83 -2.74 11.34
CA GLU A 204 17.30 -3.49 12.51
C GLU A 204 18.36 -4.54 12.14
N LEU A 205 18.17 -5.27 11.04
CA LEU A 205 19.17 -6.23 10.56
C LEU A 205 20.49 -5.52 10.22
N TYR A 206 20.42 -4.33 9.64
CA TYR A 206 21.59 -3.52 9.31
C TYR A 206 22.42 -3.17 10.55
N LEU A 207 21.77 -2.87 11.69
CA LEU A 207 22.46 -2.60 12.94
C LEU A 207 23.23 -3.81 13.48
N VAL A 208 22.71 -5.02 13.25
CA VAL A 208 23.35 -6.28 13.70
C VAL A 208 24.48 -6.69 12.78
N THR A 209 24.29 -6.57 11.46
CA THR A 209 25.26 -7.09 10.48
C THR A 209 26.44 -6.17 10.21
N GLY A 210 26.38 -4.92 10.68
CA GLY A 210 27.42 -3.92 10.40
C GLY A 210 27.39 -3.38 8.96
N PRO A 211 28.23 -2.36 8.67
CA PRO A 211 28.23 -1.60 7.42
C PRO A 211 28.91 -2.30 6.23
N ASP A 212 29.33 -3.56 6.38
CA ASP A 212 29.98 -4.34 5.34
C ASP A 212 29.10 -4.32 4.07
N GLN A 213 29.58 -3.63 3.02
CA GLN A 213 28.73 -3.18 1.92
C GLN A 213 28.05 -4.32 1.15
N VAL A 214 28.63 -5.53 1.21
CA VAL A 214 28.12 -6.71 0.53
C VAL A 214 26.87 -7.26 1.23
N THR A 215 26.82 -7.28 2.56
CA THR A 215 25.66 -7.75 3.35
C THR A 215 24.53 -6.72 3.34
N ALA A 216 24.84 -5.43 3.45
CA ALA A 216 23.84 -4.36 3.37
C ALA A 216 23.18 -4.27 1.99
N ALA A 217 23.96 -4.38 0.91
CA ALA A 217 23.43 -4.44 -0.45
C ALA A 217 22.60 -5.71 -0.68
N SER A 218 23.01 -6.85 -0.12
CA SER A 218 22.26 -8.11 -0.23
C SER A 218 20.90 -8.04 0.48
N ILE A 219 20.85 -7.52 1.71
CA ILE A 219 19.60 -7.41 2.47
C ILE A 219 18.67 -6.37 1.83
N GLY A 220 19.21 -5.22 1.40
CA GLY A 220 18.44 -4.20 0.69
C GLY A 220 17.88 -4.70 -0.64
N VAL A 221 18.68 -5.44 -1.43
CA VAL A 221 18.20 -6.10 -2.65
C VAL A 221 17.19 -7.18 -2.33
N ILE A 222 17.39 -7.99 -1.29
CA ILE A 222 16.40 -9.01 -0.88
C ILE A 222 15.10 -8.34 -0.50
N VAL A 223 15.09 -7.24 0.24
CA VAL A 223 13.86 -6.54 0.68
C VAL A 223 13.19 -5.81 -0.48
N LEU A 224 13.97 -5.19 -1.35
CA LEU A 224 13.46 -4.54 -2.56
C LEU A 224 12.91 -5.58 -3.54
N VAL A 225 13.59 -6.72 -3.71
CA VAL A 225 13.15 -7.85 -4.53
C VAL A 225 11.97 -8.56 -3.89
N PHE A 226 11.94 -8.82 -2.58
CA PHE A 226 10.79 -9.42 -1.92
C PHE A 226 9.59 -8.48 -1.95
N GLY A 227 9.82 -7.18 -1.73
CA GLY A 227 8.81 -6.14 -1.84
C GLY A 227 8.28 -5.97 -3.26
N LEU A 228 9.14 -5.98 -4.27
CA LEU A 228 8.79 -5.89 -5.69
C LEU A 228 8.21 -7.19 -6.24
N VAL A 229 8.64 -8.36 -5.76
CA VAL A 229 8.11 -9.68 -6.11
C VAL A 229 6.77 -9.85 -5.42
N MET A 230 6.60 -9.46 -4.16
CA MET A 230 5.30 -9.41 -3.52
C MET A 230 4.39 -8.42 -4.22
N TRP A 231 4.83 -7.18 -4.46
CA TRP A 231 4.06 -6.16 -5.17
C TRP A 231 3.73 -6.61 -6.60
N GLY A 232 4.69 -7.19 -7.29
CA GLY A 232 4.61 -7.78 -8.62
C GLY A 232 3.66 -8.97 -8.65
N VAL A 233 3.67 -9.85 -7.66
CA VAL A 233 2.69 -10.94 -7.52
C VAL A 233 1.32 -10.36 -7.19
N MET A 234 1.23 -9.35 -6.32
CA MET A 234 -0.02 -8.66 -5.96
C MET A 234 -0.66 -7.93 -7.15
N THR A 235 0.14 -7.45 -8.10
CA THR A 235 -0.30 -6.69 -9.29
C THR A 235 -0.41 -7.55 -10.55
N SER A 236 0.48 -8.52 -10.74
CA SER A 236 0.65 -9.34 -11.96
C SER A 236 0.04 -10.72 -11.82
N ALA A 237 0.10 -11.37 -10.65
CA ALA A 237 -0.54 -12.68 -10.49
C ALA A 237 -2.07 -12.57 -10.63
N PHE A 238 -2.67 -11.40 -10.50
CA PHE A 238 -4.08 -11.23 -10.87
C PHE A 238 -4.29 -11.01 -12.38
N ALA A 239 -3.41 -10.27 -13.07
CA ALA A 239 -3.50 -10.12 -14.53
C ALA A 239 -3.20 -11.44 -15.28
N PHE A 240 -2.32 -12.27 -14.73
CA PHE A 240 -1.92 -13.56 -15.29
C PHE A 240 -2.86 -14.70 -14.84
N TRP A 241 -3.30 -14.72 -13.57
CA TRP A 241 -4.18 -15.77 -13.05
C TRP A 241 -5.68 -15.48 -13.27
N SER A 242 -6.09 -14.25 -13.60
CA SER A 242 -7.44 -14.00 -14.17
C SER A 242 -7.59 -14.46 -15.63
N GLY A 243 -6.53 -15.06 -16.18
CA GLY A 243 -6.63 -16.10 -17.21
C GLY A 243 -7.42 -17.35 -16.76
N PHE A 244 -7.84 -17.45 -15.49
CA PHE A 244 -9.04 -18.21 -15.07
C PHE A 244 -10.30 -17.58 -15.68
N ARG A 245 -10.42 -17.70 -17.00
CA ARG A 245 -11.70 -17.86 -17.68
C ARG A 245 -12.33 -19.15 -17.14
N GLY A 246 -13.10 -19.07 -16.07
CA GLY A 246 -13.66 -20.27 -15.48
C GLY A 246 -14.58 -20.01 -14.31
N GLN A 247 -15.83 -19.66 -14.63
CA GLN A 247 -17.01 -19.92 -13.79
C GLN A 247 -17.09 -19.13 -12.47
N VAL A 248 -17.65 -17.92 -12.55
CA VAL A 248 -18.76 -17.65 -11.62
C VAL A 248 -19.90 -18.49 -12.20
N PRO A 249 -20.27 -19.64 -11.63
CA PRO A 249 -21.49 -20.30 -12.06
C PRO A 249 -22.59 -19.26 -11.92
N ALA A 250 -23.31 -19.00 -13.02
CA ALA A 250 -24.61 -18.36 -12.96
C ALA A 250 -25.42 -19.21 -11.99
N ARG A 251 -25.46 -18.80 -10.72
CA ARG A 251 -26.34 -19.42 -9.75
C ARG A 251 -27.72 -18.92 -10.12
N ASN A 252 -28.34 -19.63 -11.05
CA ASN A 252 -29.75 -19.50 -11.36
C ASN A 252 -30.50 -19.79 -10.07
N GLY A 253 -31.14 -18.75 -9.54
CA GLY A 253 -31.98 -18.73 -8.36
C GLY A 253 -32.70 -17.42 -8.33
#